data_AF-A0A2G0YQI4-F1
#
_entry.id   AF-A0A2G0YQI4-F1
#
_cell.length_a   1.000
_cell.length_b   1.000
_cell.length_c   1.000
_cell.angle_alpha   90.00
_cell.angle_beta   90.00
_cell.angle_gamma   90.00
#
_symmetry.space_group_name_H-M   'P 1'
#
loop_
_entity.id
_entity.type
_entity.pdbx_description
1 polymer ?
#
loop_
_entity_poly.entity_id
_entity_poly.type
_entity_poly.pdbx_seq_one_letter_code
_entity_poly.pdbx_strand_id
1 'polypeptide(L)'
;MGPAGPFLIAREEGMPDRISPEKQQRIDFESQFIKFEMIDLLSKTILDELECWANENIFKPLGGNLTVQRPLNESVNACAIANPKRPVEAVIKINMGMIREIYRDSFVFPPFSEQFVKDSSNVAGLNAQFRNLGFTFGSGLPVIPRNKRNAFYFSFEEIYVGRNERFTEDATACRCMYFEVALAWVFFHELSHLVQCHYKLKSQLSAGTDFIEFYELNSSGSNSEENSKEQSREILADMEGIDLTLKYMIRKDIFSAGALYIFMCALGCLYNRFYNGYPERIDIGQGSHPHPIIRHEFSVAFIANAISQKLIEMGYAKDKENVGIAIVYLSVRANLLSGIYWGWRYEDKEKGALTSFMKYSTSHDHESRRACCLALEVEMNMQLVTVASNHLMRDNFLASLSQMKSFFDQSD
;
A
#
# COMPACT_ATOMS: atom_id res chain seq x y z
N MET A 1 -4.60 31.27 -13.40
CA MET A 1 -5.30 30.29 -12.55
C MET A 1 -6.53 29.83 -13.31
N GLY A 2 -6.43 28.73 -14.05
CA GLY A 2 -7.59 28.10 -14.68
C GLY A 2 -8.29 27.16 -13.68
N PRO A 3 -9.57 26.82 -13.89
CA PRO A 3 -10.24 25.81 -13.07
C PRO A 3 -9.52 24.46 -13.23
N ALA A 4 -9.29 23.77 -12.12
CA ALA A 4 -8.81 22.41 -12.13
C ALA A 4 -9.76 21.55 -12.96
N GLY A 5 -9.24 20.93 -14.02
CA GLY A 5 -10.02 20.01 -14.86
C GLY A 5 -10.43 18.75 -14.09
N PRO A 6 -11.48 18.03 -14.53
CA PRO A 6 -11.98 16.85 -13.85
C PRO A 6 -10.95 15.71 -13.82
N PHE A 7 -10.97 14.98 -12.71
CA PHE A 7 -10.13 13.83 -12.41
C PHE A 7 -10.28 12.75 -13.50
N LEU A 8 -9.16 12.42 -14.18
CA LEU A 8 -9.09 11.26 -15.06
C LEU A 8 -8.13 10.25 -14.44
N ILE A 9 -8.69 9.30 -13.68
CA ILE A 9 -8.11 7.96 -13.56
C ILE A 9 -7.99 7.45 -15.00
N ALA A 10 -6.84 6.87 -15.37
CA ALA A 10 -6.64 6.33 -16.72
C ALA A 10 -7.83 5.45 -17.10
N ARG A 11 -8.57 5.88 -18.13
CA ARG A 11 -9.82 5.27 -18.59
C ARG A 11 -9.50 4.16 -19.58
N GLU A 12 -10.03 2.96 -19.37
CA GLU A 12 -10.33 2.10 -20.51
C GLU A 12 -11.67 2.56 -21.11
N GLU A 13 -11.73 2.74 -22.43
CA GLU A 13 -12.96 3.13 -23.12
C GLU A 13 -14.06 2.08 -22.86
N GLY A 14 -15.23 2.51 -22.39
CA GLY A 14 -16.41 1.66 -22.22
C GLY A 14 -16.71 1.17 -20.80
N MET A 15 -15.88 1.49 -19.79
CA MET A 15 -16.21 1.18 -18.39
C MET A 15 -17.17 2.24 -17.78
N PRO A 16 -18.18 1.84 -16.98
CA PRO A 16 -19.03 2.79 -16.26
C PRO A 16 -18.22 3.63 -15.26
N ASP A 17 -18.67 4.86 -15.01
CA ASP A 17 -18.02 5.76 -14.05
C ASP A 17 -17.95 5.08 -12.69
N ARG A 18 -16.72 4.86 -12.20
CA ARG A 18 -16.48 4.20 -10.90
C ARG A 18 -17.11 5.02 -9.76
N ILE A 19 -17.09 6.35 -9.90
CA ILE A 19 -17.49 7.32 -8.87
C ILE A 19 -18.80 8.00 -9.30
N SER A 20 -19.83 7.94 -8.46
CA SER A 20 -21.09 8.65 -8.73
C SER A 20 -20.90 10.18 -8.75
N PRO A 21 -21.74 10.95 -9.46
CA PRO A 21 -21.66 12.41 -9.47
C PRO A 21 -21.70 13.05 -8.07
N GLU A 22 -22.48 12.51 -7.12
CA GLU A 22 -22.51 13.07 -5.75
C GLU A 22 -21.19 12.85 -5.01
N LYS A 23 -20.53 11.70 -5.24
CA LYS A 23 -19.22 11.40 -4.65
C LYS A 23 -18.14 12.28 -5.27
N GLN A 24 -18.19 12.53 -6.57
CA GLN A 24 -17.28 13.44 -7.24
C GLN A 24 -17.43 14.87 -6.70
N GLN A 25 -18.66 15.37 -6.54
CA GLN A 25 -18.90 16.69 -5.94
C GLN A 25 -18.33 16.81 -4.51
N ARG A 26 -18.41 15.75 -3.72
CA ARG A 26 -17.79 15.71 -2.39
C ARG A 26 -16.27 15.83 -2.46
N ILE A 27 -15.64 15.08 -3.37
CA ILE A 27 -14.18 15.15 -3.61
C ILE A 27 -13.77 16.57 -4.04
N ASP A 28 -14.55 17.20 -4.91
CA ASP A 28 -14.28 18.55 -5.41
C ASP A 28 -14.41 19.59 -4.28
N PHE A 29 -15.42 19.44 -3.42
CA PHE A 29 -15.59 20.29 -2.24
C PHE A 29 -14.44 20.13 -1.24
N GLU A 30 -14.05 18.89 -0.90
CA GLU A 30 -12.94 18.60 0.00
C GLU A 30 -11.62 19.19 -0.52
N SER A 31 -11.41 19.19 -1.84
CA SER A 31 -10.21 19.73 -2.48
C SER A 31 -10.02 21.23 -2.22
N GLN A 32 -11.08 21.98 -1.91
CA GLN A 32 -11.00 23.40 -1.54
C GLN A 32 -10.28 23.63 -0.21
N PHE A 33 -10.24 22.61 0.67
CA PHE A 33 -9.60 22.67 1.98
C PHE A 33 -8.18 22.11 1.98
N ILE A 34 -7.75 21.56 0.85
CA ILE A 34 -6.44 20.93 0.69
C ILE A 34 -5.50 21.91 -0.01
N LYS A 35 -4.62 22.54 0.78
CA LYS A 35 -3.65 23.52 0.27
C LYS A 35 -2.45 22.81 -0.36
N PHE A 36 -2.15 23.18 -1.60
CA PHE A 36 -1.03 22.62 -2.36
C PHE A 36 0.31 22.81 -1.63
N GLU A 37 0.57 24.01 -1.11
CA GLU A 37 1.85 24.36 -0.47
C GLU A 37 2.12 23.50 0.77
N MET A 38 1.06 23.16 1.51
CA MET A 38 1.15 22.29 2.67
C MET A 38 1.46 20.86 2.26
N ILE A 39 0.77 20.31 1.24
CA ILE A 39 1.03 18.96 0.75
C ILE A 39 2.43 18.85 0.17
N ASP A 40 2.85 19.81 -0.65
CA ASP A 40 4.18 19.83 -1.24
C ASP A 40 5.26 19.85 -0.15
N LEU A 41 5.11 20.70 0.87
CA LEU A 41 6.06 20.75 2.00
C LEU A 41 6.12 19.44 2.79
N LEU A 42 4.96 18.87 3.16
CA LEU A 42 4.91 17.62 3.93
C LEU A 42 5.49 16.45 3.14
N SER A 43 5.09 16.31 1.88
CA SER A 43 5.57 15.23 1.01
C SER A 43 7.06 15.38 0.69
N LYS A 44 7.55 16.61 0.47
CA LYS A 44 8.98 16.89 0.31
C LYS A 44 9.77 16.44 1.53
N THR A 45 9.29 16.75 2.74
CA THR A 45 9.97 16.36 3.97
C THR A 45 10.14 14.84 4.08
N ILE A 46 9.10 14.07 3.76
CA ILE A 46 9.16 12.60 3.77
C ILE A 46 10.10 12.10 2.67
N LEU A 47 9.88 12.54 1.43
CA LEU A 47 10.56 11.98 0.26
C LEU A 47 12.05 12.33 0.21
N ASP A 48 12.43 13.55 0.61
CA ASP A 48 13.84 13.95 0.66
C ASP A 48 14.62 13.09 1.68
N GLU A 49 13.99 12.71 2.80
CA GLU A 49 14.60 11.80 3.78
C GLU A 49 14.76 10.38 3.22
N LEU A 50 13.71 9.86 2.57
CA LEU A 50 13.73 8.53 1.98
C LEU A 50 14.75 8.42 0.84
N GLU A 51 14.84 9.46 0.01
CA GLU A 51 15.86 9.62 -1.03
C GLU A 51 17.27 9.65 -0.43
N CYS A 52 17.48 10.43 0.65
CA CYS A 52 18.76 10.50 1.34
C CYS A 52 19.17 9.12 1.85
N TRP A 53 18.25 8.42 2.53
CA TRP A 53 18.50 7.07 3.03
C TRP A 53 18.84 6.09 1.91
N ALA A 54 18.06 6.06 0.82
CA ALA A 54 18.29 5.14 -0.29
C ALA A 54 19.65 5.41 -0.96
N ASN A 55 20.01 6.68 -1.12
CA ASN A 55 21.32 7.07 -1.66
C ASN A 55 22.47 6.64 -0.75
N GLU A 56 22.38 6.88 0.55
CA GLU A 56 23.44 6.53 1.50
C GLU A 56 23.64 5.02 1.63
N ASN A 57 22.55 4.24 1.61
CA ASN A 57 22.57 2.82 1.93
C ASN A 57 22.66 1.92 0.69
N ILE A 58 22.31 2.42 -0.50
CA ILE A 58 22.18 1.60 -1.72
C ILE A 58 23.00 2.21 -2.87
N PHE A 59 22.63 3.41 -3.33
CA PHE A 59 23.14 3.90 -4.62
C PHE A 59 24.56 4.48 -4.56
N LYS A 60 24.90 5.31 -3.56
CA LYS A 60 26.26 5.88 -3.43
C LYS A 60 27.33 4.80 -3.21
N PRO A 61 27.12 3.76 -2.36
CA PRO A 61 28.07 2.66 -2.24
C PRO A 61 28.33 1.91 -3.56
N LEU A 62 27.35 1.93 -4.49
CA LEU A 62 27.45 1.32 -5.81
C LEU A 62 27.93 2.31 -6.89
N GLY A 63 28.35 3.53 -6.51
CA GLY A 63 28.84 4.56 -7.43
C GLY A 63 27.76 5.25 -8.26
N GLY A 64 26.50 5.24 -7.78
CA GLY A 64 25.36 5.85 -8.46
C GLY A 64 24.58 6.83 -7.58
N ASN A 65 23.38 7.19 -8.05
CA ASN A 65 22.47 8.10 -7.40
C ASN A 65 21.00 7.78 -7.76
N LEU A 66 20.13 7.82 -6.76
CA LEU A 66 18.69 7.90 -6.91
C LEU A 66 18.25 9.36 -6.89
N THR A 67 17.38 9.74 -7.81
CA THR A 67 16.70 11.04 -7.81
C THR A 67 15.21 10.88 -7.62
N VAL A 68 14.60 11.65 -6.70
CA VAL A 68 13.13 11.69 -6.55
C VAL A 68 12.56 12.93 -7.24
N GLN A 69 11.55 12.73 -8.07
CA GLN A 69 10.84 13.80 -8.78
C GLN A 69 9.37 13.84 -8.35
N ARG A 70 8.86 15.06 -8.14
CA ARG A 70 7.45 15.32 -7.84
C ARG A 70 6.84 16.23 -8.91
N PRO A 71 6.59 15.73 -10.13
CA PRO A 71 6.04 16.57 -11.18
C PRO A 71 4.65 17.10 -10.79
N LEU A 72 4.33 18.33 -11.20
CA LEU A 72 3.01 18.96 -11.03
C LEU A 72 1.97 18.36 -11.99
N ASN A 73 1.92 17.03 -12.03
CA ASN A 73 0.96 16.23 -12.78
C ASN A 73 -0.16 15.81 -11.83
N GLU A 74 -1.40 16.03 -12.25
CA GLU A 74 -2.61 15.71 -11.51
C GLU A 74 -3.01 14.23 -11.60
N SER A 75 -2.34 13.43 -12.45
CA SER A 75 -2.59 12.00 -12.51
C SER A 75 -2.15 11.29 -11.23
N VAL A 76 -2.94 10.31 -10.82
CA VAL A 76 -2.73 9.51 -9.61
C VAL A 76 -1.80 8.35 -9.97
N ASN A 77 -0.50 8.63 -10.13
CA ASN A 77 0.47 7.63 -10.59
C ASN A 77 1.84 7.84 -9.91
N ALA A 78 2.62 6.76 -9.83
CA ALA A 78 4.03 6.75 -9.47
C ALA A 78 4.77 5.83 -10.46
N CYS A 79 6.07 6.07 -10.62
CA CYS A 79 6.90 5.19 -11.43
C CYS A 79 8.38 5.16 -11.03
N ALA A 80 8.96 3.98 -11.18
CA ALA A 80 10.39 3.73 -11.13
C ALA A 80 10.99 3.74 -12.54
N ILE A 81 12.12 4.42 -12.69
CA ILE A 81 12.83 4.56 -13.96
C ILE A 81 14.27 4.09 -13.77
N ALA A 82 14.59 3.01 -14.46
CA ALA A 82 15.94 2.46 -14.50
C ALA A 82 16.56 2.67 -15.88
N ASN A 83 17.84 3.02 -15.92
CA ASN A 83 18.65 2.93 -17.14
C ASN A 83 19.34 1.56 -17.18
N PRO A 84 19.02 0.65 -18.12
CA PRO A 84 19.63 -0.69 -18.15
C PRO A 84 21.16 -0.66 -18.29
N LYS A 85 21.72 0.39 -18.91
CA LYS A 85 23.17 0.58 -19.07
C LYS A 85 23.82 1.19 -17.82
N ARG A 86 23.05 1.92 -17.00
CA ARG A 86 23.50 2.57 -15.76
C ARG A 86 22.44 2.40 -14.67
N PRO A 87 22.20 1.17 -14.18
CA PRO A 87 21.05 0.88 -13.31
C PRO A 87 21.15 1.53 -11.92
N VAL A 88 22.35 1.97 -11.55
CA VAL A 88 22.61 2.73 -10.33
C VAL A 88 22.32 4.23 -10.50
N GLU A 89 21.94 4.68 -11.69
CA GLU A 89 21.35 6.00 -11.94
C GLU A 89 19.85 5.82 -12.17
N ALA A 90 19.09 5.95 -11.08
CA ALA A 90 17.67 5.67 -11.07
C ALA A 90 16.85 6.91 -10.71
N VAL A 91 15.60 6.93 -11.16
CA VAL A 91 14.64 7.98 -10.82
C VAL A 91 13.36 7.35 -10.30
N ILE A 92 12.83 7.90 -9.22
CA ILE A 92 11.45 7.64 -8.79
C ILE A 92 10.64 8.92 -9.05
N LYS A 93 9.54 8.80 -9.79
CA LYS A 93 8.58 9.90 -9.99
C LYS A 93 7.31 9.59 -9.20
N ILE A 94 6.86 10.52 -8.37
CA ILE A 94 5.56 10.45 -7.70
C ILE A 94 4.78 11.70 -8.04
N ASN A 95 3.72 11.56 -8.84
CA ASN A 95 2.96 12.71 -9.31
C ASN A 95 2.22 13.40 -8.16
N MET A 96 2.08 14.72 -8.21
CA MET A 96 1.35 15.46 -7.18
C MET A 96 -0.12 15.02 -7.05
N GLY A 97 -0.73 14.47 -8.10
CA GLY A 97 -2.03 13.80 -8.04
C GLY A 97 -2.06 12.64 -7.05
N MET A 98 -1.05 11.75 -7.09
CA MET A 98 -0.92 10.64 -6.13
C MET A 98 -0.81 11.15 -4.69
N ILE A 99 0.11 12.10 -4.46
CA ILE A 99 0.36 12.67 -3.13
C ILE A 99 -0.90 13.34 -2.57
N ARG A 100 -1.65 14.05 -3.43
CA ARG A 100 -2.92 14.69 -3.05
C ARG A 100 -3.98 13.67 -2.63
N GLU A 101 -4.11 12.57 -3.37
CA GLU A 101 -5.07 11.51 -3.01
C GLU A 101 -4.70 10.83 -1.69
N ILE A 102 -3.41 10.50 -1.48
CA ILE A 102 -2.93 9.92 -0.21
C ILE A 102 -3.23 10.88 0.95
N TYR A 103 -2.97 12.17 0.77
CA TYR A 103 -3.30 13.18 1.78
C TYR A 103 -4.80 13.24 2.04
N ARG A 104 -5.63 13.21 0.99
CA ARG A 104 -7.08 13.24 1.13
C ARG A 104 -7.60 12.01 1.88
N ASP A 105 -7.09 10.83 1.57
CA ASP A 105 -7.45 9.61 2.31
C ASP A 105 -7.04 9.70 3.78
N SER A 106 -5.83 10.19 4.07
CA SER A 106 -5.39 10.41 5.45
C SER A 106 -6.30 11.37 6.22
N PHE A 107 -6.93 12.32 5.53
CA PHE A 107 -7.83 13.31 6.12
C PHE A 107 -9.23 12.75 6.38
N VAL A 108 -9.76 11.96 5.44
CA VAL A 108 -11.17 11.52 5.48
C VAL A 108 -11.34 10.15 6.14
N PHE A 109 -10.35 9.26 6.02
CA PHE A 109 -10.42 7.93 6.62
C PHE A 109 -10.66 7.97 8.14
N PRO A 110 -9.93 8.76 8.94
CA PRO A 110 -10.13 8.79 10.40
C PRO A 110 -11.56 9.13 10.86
N PRO A 111 -12.17 10.26 10.43
CA PRO A 111 -13.54 10.57 10.83
C PRO A 111 -14.56 9.58 10.26
N PHE A 112 -14.31 9.01 9.07
CA PHE A 112 -15.15 7.95 8.51
C PHE A 112 -15.15 6.71 9.40
N SER A 113 -13.97 6.20 9.78
CA SER A 113 -13.84 4.98 10.59
C SER A 113 -14.51 5.14 11.95
N GLU A 114 -14.33 6.28 12.61
CA GLU A 114 -15.01 6.56 13.89
C GLU A 114 -16.53 6.58 13.75
N GLN A 115 -17.05 7.22 12.71
CA GLN A 115 -18.48 7.27 12.48
C GLN A 115 -19.05 5.87 12.16
N PHE A 116 -18.38 5.11 11.30
CA PHE A 116 -18.80 3.77 10.92
C PHE A 116 -18.92 2.85 12.14
N VAL A 117 -17.94 2.88 13.05
CA VAL A 117 -17.96 2.05 14.24
C VAL A 117 -19.04 2.48 15.25
N LYS A 118 -19.39 3.76 15.31
CA LYS A 118 -20.52 4.24 16.11
C LYS A 118 -21.87 3.78 15.54
N ASP A 119 -21.99 3.74 14.22
CA ASP A 119 -23.25 3.43 13.52
C ASP A 119 -23.45 1.92 13.27
N SER A 120 -22.46 1.08 13.59
CA SER A 120 -22.46 -0.35 13.24
C SER A 120 -22.03 -1.26 14.39
N SER A 121 -22.70 -2.40 14.54
CA SER A 121 -22.28 -3.47 15.45
C SER A 121 -21.20 -4.39 14.88
N ASN A 122 -20.78 -4.19 13.61
CA ASN A 122 -19.85 -5.09 12.92
C ASN A 122 -18.50 -5.24 13.63
N VAL A 123 -17.95 -4.14 14.15
CA VAL A 123 -16.66 -4.17 14.88
C VAL A 123 -16.78 -4.85 16.24
N ALA A 124 -17.90 -4.69 16.94
CA ALA A 124 -18.16 -5.40 18.19
C ALA A 124 -18.24 -6.92 17.94
N GLY A 125 -18.94 -7.33 16.87
CA GLY A 125 -19.01 -8.73 16.44
C GLY A 125 -17.66 -9.31 16.06
N LEU A 126 -16.81 -8.54 15.36
CA LEU A 126 -15.44 -8.93 15.04
C LEU A 126 -14.60 -9.10 16.31
N ASN A 127 -14.59 -8.11 17.21
CA ASN A 127 -13.83 -8.17 18.46
C ASN A 127 -14.22 -9.39 19.31
N ALA A 128 -15.49 -9.80 19.30
CA ALA A 128 -15.96 -10.99 20.03
C ALA A 128 -15.33 -12.30 19.53
N GLN A 129 -14.97 -12.39 18.24
CA GLN A 129 -14.25 -13.54 17.67
C GLN A 129 -12.79 -13.60 18.13
N PHE A 130 -12.22 -12.46 18.53
CA PHE A 130 -10.85 -12.31 19.00
C PHE A 130 -10.74 -12.05 20.51
N ARG A 131 -11.78 -12.41 21.30
CA ARG A 131 -11.86 -12.13 22.74
C ARG A 131 -10.69 -12.66 23.59
N ASN A 132 -9.97 -13.66 23.08
CA ASN A 132 -8.83 -14.26 23.77
C ASN A 132 -7.52 -13.49 23.53
N LEU A 133 -7.51 -12.50 22.62
CA LEU A 133 -6.35 -11.63 22.44
C LEU A 133 -6.25 -10.64 23.60
N GLY A 134 -5.05 -10.48 24.15
CA GLY A 134 -4.74 -9.43 25.12
C GLY A 134 -4.81 -8.00 24.54
N PHE A 135 -5.12 -7.87 23.25
CA PHE A 135 -5.22 -6.59 22.56
C PHE A 135 -6.35 -6.61 21.52
N THR A 136 -7.38 -5.78 21.76
CA THR A 136 -8.42 -5.38 20.80
C THR A 136 -8.80 -3.92 21.09
N PHE A 137 -9.42 -3.22 20.14
CA PHE A 137 -9.91 -1.84 20.36
C PHE A 137 -11.36 -1.63 19.90
N GLY A 138 -12.11 -0.80 20.62
CA GLY A 138 -13.55 -0.58 20.37
C GLY A 138 -13.88 0.55 19.40
N SER A 139 -12.96 1.50 19.19
CA SER A 139 -13.11 2.72 18.38
C SER A 139 -12.82 2.50 16.90
N GLY A 140 -13.17 3.46 16.03
CA GLY A 140 -12.79 3.41 14.61
C GLY A 140 -11.27 3.40 14.40
N LEU A 141 -10.55 4.03 15.33
CA LEU A 141 -9.11 4.23 15.26
C LEU A 141 -8.39 3.65 16.47
N PRO A 142 -7.17 3.12 16.30
CA PRO A 142 -6.36 2.69 17.42
C PRO A 142 -5.77 3.90 18.14
N VAL A 143 -5.39 3.70 19.41
CA VAL A 143 -4.53 4.64 20.12
C VAL A 143 -3.09 4.45 19.61
N ILE A 144 -2.46 5.53 19.15
CA ILE A 144 -1.02 5.56 18.88
C ILE A 144 -0.34 6.21 20.08
N PRO A 145 0.49 5.47 20.86
CA PRO A 145 1.18 6.01 22.02
C PRO A 145 1.93 7.30 21.67
N ARG A 146 1.91 8.30 22.56
CA ARG A 146 2.48 9.63 22.28
C ARG A 146 3.94 9.56 21.84
N ASN A 147 4.75 8.68 22.42
CA ASN A 147 6.15 8.46 22.06
C ASN A 147 6.35 7.70 20.72
N LYS A 148 5.27 7.22 20.10
CA LYS A 148 5.24 6.58 18.78
C LYS A 148 4.54 7.43 17.72
N ARG A 149 4.13 8.66 18.06
CA ARG A 149 3.55 9.61 17.10
C ARG A 149 4.68 10.23 16.27
N ASN A 150 4.42 10.47 14.98
CA ASN A 150 5.43 11.03 14.08
C ASN A 150 5.61 12.55 14.26
N ALA A 151 6.65 13.11 13.64
CA ALA A 151 6.96 14.54 13.74
C ALA A 151 5.81 15.43 13.25
N PHE A 152 5.06 14.99 12.23
CA PHE A 152 3.92 15.74 11.71
C PHE A 152 2.82 15.92 12.74
N TYR A 153 2.53 14.90 13.55
CA TYR A 153 1.54 15.03 14.62
C TYR A 153 1.85 16.23 15.52
N PHE A 154 3.10 16.37 15.97
CA PHE A 154 3.49 17.46 16.87
C PHE A 154 3.38 18.85 16.20
N SER A 155 3.61 18.93 14.89
CA SER A 155 3.39 20.17 14.12
C SER A 155 1.91 20.54 13.97
N PHE A 156 1.01 19.56 14.08
CA PHE A 156 -0.43 19.73 13.88
C PHE A 156 -1.25 19.73 15.18
N GLU A 157 -0.67 19.28 16.29
CA GLU A 157 -1.33 19.16 17.59
C GLU A 157 -1.96 20.50 18.01
N GLU A 158 -1.18 21.58 18.02
CA GLU A 158 -1.64 22.92 18.42
C GLU A 158 -2.68 23.53 17.46
N ILE A 159 -2.71 23.05 16.22
CA ILE A 159 -3.58 23.57 15.15
C ILE A 159 -4.95 22.90 15.17
N TYR A 160 -5.01 21.60 15.43
CA TYR A 160 -6.25 20.82 15.25
C TYR A 160 -6.81 20.24 16.54
N VAL A 161 -5.98 19.80 17.48
CA VAL A 161 -6.44 19.03 18.64
C VAL A 161 -7.31 19.92 19.54
N GLY A 162 -8.51 19.43 19.85
CA GLY A 162 -9.46 20.14 20.73
C GLY A 162 -10.20 21.31 20.07
N ARG A 163 -9.92 21.64 18.80
CA ARG A 163 -10.65 22.71 18.08
C ARG A 163 -11.96 22.24 17.45
N ASN A 164 -12.11 20.94 17.24
CA ASN A 164 -13.33 20.30 16.74
C ASN A 164 -13.45 18.89 17.32
N GLU A 165 -14.66 18.43 17.60
CA GLU A 165 -14.95 17.09 18.13
C GLU A 165 -14.41 15.94 17.25
N ARG A 166 -14.20 16.18 15.95
CA ARG A 166 -13.67 15.21 14.98
C ARG A 166 -12.13 15.18 14.94
N PHE A 167 -11.46 16.21 15.47
CA PHE A 167 -10.00 16.27 15.55
C PHE A 167 -9.53 15.96 16.96
N THR A 168 -9.78 14.71 17.38
CA THR A 168 -9.19 14.18 18.62
C THR A 168 -7.68 13.98 18.45
N GLU A 169 -6.99 13.76 19.57
CA GLU A 169 -5.57 13.39 19.52
C GLU A 169 -5.33 12.16 18.66
N ASP A 170 -6.12 11.10 18.85
CA ASP A 170 -5.97 9.84 18.12
C ASP A 170 -6.33 9.99 16.64
N ALA A 171 -7.37 10.77 16.30
CA ALA A 171 -7.70 11.06 14.91
C ALA A 171 -6.57 11.83 14.20
N THR A 172 -5.98 12.81 14.89
CA THR A 172 -4.85 13.59 14.36
C THR A 172 -3.61 12.71 14.21
N ALA A 173 -3.29 11.89 15.21
CA ALA A 173 -2.17 10.95 15.16
C ALA A 173 -2.33 9.94 14.02
N CYS A 174 -3.52 9.33 13.88
CA CYS A 174 -3.80 8.37 12.81
C CYS A 174 -3.75 9.01 11.42
N ARG A 175 -4.25 10.25 11.26
CA ARG A 175 -4.12 11.01 10.01
C ARG A 175 -2.65 11.21 9.63
N CYS A 176 -1.86 11.75 10.55
CA CYS A 176 -0.45 12.02 10.28
C CYS A 176 0.32 10.72 10.00
N MET A 177 0.02 9.65 10.75
CA MET A 177 0.61 8.33 10.53
C MET A 177 0.25 7.78 9.15
N TYR A 178 -1.04 7.81 8.78
CA TYR A 178 -1.54 7.32 7.49
C TYR A 178 -0.81 7.99 6.35
N PHE A 179 -0.74 9.33 6.34
CA PHE A 179 -0.09 10.07 5.26
C PHE A 179 1.38 9.66 5.09
N GLU A 180 2.12 9.59 6.19
CA GLU A 180 3.55 9.27 6.16
C GLU A 180 3.83 7.85 5.71
N VAL A 181 3.17 6.85 6.30
CA VAL A 181 3.43 5.44 5.97
C VAL A 181 2.92 5.06 4.58
N ALA A 182 1.82 5.66 4.12
CA ALA A 182 1.32 5.47 2.76
C ALA A 182 2.30 6.02 1.72
N LEU A 183 2.80 7.24 1.92
CA LEU A 183 3.77 7.85 1.00
C LEU A 183 5.13 7.14 1.04
N ALA A 184 5.56 6.73 2.24
CA ALA A 184 6.78 5.94 2.40
C ALA A 184 6.68 4.61 1.66
N TRP A 185 5.54 3.93 1.76
CA TRP A 185 5.34 2.68 1.05
C TRP A 185 5.30 2.86 -0.47
N VAL A 186 4.66 3.91 -1.00
CA VAL A 186 4.71 4.18 -2.46
C VAL A 186 6.15 4.39 -2.92
N PHE A 187 6.93 5.18 -2.19
CA PHE A 187 8.35 5.34 -2.49
C PHE A 187 9.10 4.01 -2.45
N PHE A 188 8.87 3.19 -1.43
CA PHE A 188 9.59 1.92 -1.28
C PHE A 188 9.13 0.86 -2.28
N HIS A 189 7.86 0.83 -2.67
CA HIS A 189 7.35 -0.04 -3.74
C HIS A 189 8.10 0.25 -5.05
N GLU A 190 8.19 1.53 -5.44
CA GLU A 190 8.94 1.94 -6.64
C GLU A 190 10.44 1.66 -6.50
N LEU A 191 11.00 1.86 -5.31
CA LEU A 191 12.38 1.49 -5.03
C LEU A 191 12.60 -0.02 -5.21
N SER A 192 11.66 -0.87 -4.80
CA SER A 192 11.73 -2.32 -4.96
C SER A 192 11.86 -2.72 -6.42
N HIS A 193 11.12 -2.10 -7.34
CA HIS A 193 11.31 -2.35 -8.78
C HIS A 193 12.75 -2.12 -9.25
N LEU A 194 13.40 -1.09 -8.71
CA LEU A 194 14.79 -0.73 -9.04
C LEU A 194 15.78 -1.73 -8.42
N VAL A 195 15.67 -2.00 -7.12
CA VAL A 195 16.65 -2.82 -6.39
C VAL A 195 16.53 -4.31 -6.72
N GLN A 196 15.34 -4.79 -7.05
CA GLN A 196 15.10 -6.14 -7.57
C GLN A 196 15.50 -6.28 -9.04
N CYS A 197 15.88 -5.18 -9.69
CA CYS A 197 16.27 -5.14 -11.10
C CYS A 197 15.18 -5.71 -12.04
N HIS A 198 13.91 -5.36 -11.82
CA HIS A 198 12.80 -5.85 -12.66
C HIS A 198 12.97 -5.56 -14.15
N TYR A 199 13.79 -4.56 -14.50
CA TYR A 199 14.14 -4.24 -15.89
C TYR A 199 14.87 -5.38 -16.62
N LYS A 200 15.54 -6.28 -15.89
CA LYS A 200 16.19 -7.49 -16.44
C LYS A 200 15.21 -8.61 -16.78
N LEU A 201 13.98 -8.54 -16.27
CA LEU A 201 12.94 -9.57 -16.42
C LEU A 201 11.97 -9.27 -17.57
N LYS A 202 12.06 -8.09 -18.19
CA LYS A 202 11.26 -7.75 -19.38
C LYS A 202 11.82 -8.42 -20.63
N SER A 203 10.95 -9.16 -21.33
CA SER A 203 11.25 -9.97 -22.51
C SER A 203 11.63 -9.15 -23.75
N GLN A 204 11.23 -7.88 -23.80
CA GLN A 204 11.45 -6.98 -24.94
C GLN A 204 12.15 -5.69 -24.50
N LEU A 205 13.48 -5.73 -24.37
CA LEU A 205 14.27 -4.52 -24.51
C LEU A 205 14.32 -4.19 -26.00
N SER A 206 13.47 -3.28 -26.46
CA SER A 206 13.58 -2.77 -27.82
C SER A 206 14.98 -2.19 -28.03
N ALA A 207 15.66 -2.59 -29.11
CA ALA A 207 17.00 -2.10 -29.40
C ALA A 207 16.96 -0.55 -29.50
N GLY A 208 17.52 0.14 -28.50
CA GLY A 208 17.54 1.60 -28.42
C GLY A 208 16.76 2.25 -27.26
N THR A 209 16.10 1.49 -26.38
CA THR A 209 15.52 2.11 -25.16
C THR A 209 16.63 2.46 -24.15
N ASP A 210 16.85 3.75 -23.94
CA ASP A 210 17.82 4.24 -22.94
C ASP A 210 17.25 4.21 -21.50
N PHE A 211 15.93 4.12 -21.34
CA PHE A 211 15.23 4.07 -20.05
C PHE A 211 14.07 3.08 -20.07
N ILE A 212 13.84 2.38 -18.96
CA ILE A 212 12.64 1.56 -18.73
C ILE A 212 11.87 2.18 -17.57
N GLU A 213 10.58 2.41 -17.82
CA GLU A 213 9.64 2.93 -16.83
C GLU A 213 8.73 1.78 -16.35
N PHE A 214 8.53 1.70 -15.04
CA PHE A 214 7.55 0.86 -14.36
C PHE A 214 6.46 1.77 -13.84
N TYR A 215 5.28 1.74 -14.47
CA TYR A 215 4.15 2.58 -14.05
C TYR A 215 3.18 1.77 -13.21
N GLU A 216 2.66 2.37 -12.14
CA GLU A 216 1.56 1.83 -11.32
C GLU A 216 0.21 1.84 -12.05
N LEU A 217 0.10 2.55 -13.18
CA LEU A 217 -1.07 2.57 -14.05
C LEU A 217 -0.60 2.78 -15.51
N ASN A 218 -0.47 1.71 -16.32
CA ASN A 218 -0.49 1.81 -17.79
C ASN A 218 -0.83 0.50 -18.54
N SER A 219 -1.81 0.69 -19.44
CA SER A 219 -2.20 0.01 -20.71
C SER A 219 -2.08 -1.50 -20.89
N SER A 220 -3.26 -2.15 -20.80
CA SER A 220 -3.80 -3.15 -21.73
C SER A 220 -2.99 -3.41 -23.01
N GLY A 221 -2.49 -4.64 -23.18
CA GLY A 221 -1.90 -5.05 -24.46
C GLY A 221 -1.07 -6.32 -24.50
N SER A 222 -0.95 -7.10 -23.42
CA SER A 222 -0.18 -8.35 -23.43
C SER A 222 -1.06 -9.58 -23.19
N ASN A 223 -0.58 -10.74 -23.67
CA ASN A 223 -1.24 -12.03 -23.48
C ASN A 223 -1.19 -12.45 -21.99
N SER A 224 -2.08 -13.34 -21.56
CA SER A 224 -2.26 -13.69 -20.13
C SER A 224 -0.98 -14.14 -19.40
N GLU A 225 -0.06 -14.81 -20.10
CA GLU A 225 1.23 -15.25 -19.55
C GLU A 225 2.20 -14.08 -19.28
N GLU A 226 2.16 -13.02 -20.08
CA GLU A 226 2.98 -11.85 -19.83
C GLU A 226 2.42 -11.07 -18.65
N ASN A 227 1.09 -10.92 -18.59
CA ASN A 227 0.39 -10.32 -17.46
C ASN A 227 0.67 -11.05 -16.13
N SER A 228 0.71 -12.39 -16.09
CA SER A 228 1.03 -13.12 -14.84
C SER A 228 2.44 -12.84 -14.32
N LYS A 229 3.42 -12.69 -15.23
CA LYS A 229 4.79 -12.30 -14.89
C LYS A 229 4.87 -10.86 -14.40
N GLU A 230 4.06 -9.96 -14.96
CA GLU A 230 3.95 -8.57 -14.47
C GLU A 230 3.33 -8.54 -13.07
N GLN A 231 2.20 -9.20 -12.89
CA GLN A 231 1.50 -9.31 -11.61
C GLN A 231 2.41 -9.86 -10.50
N SER A 232 3.17 -10.92 -10.79
CA SER A 232 4.11 -11.48 -9.80
C SER A 232 5.27 -10.52 -9.45
N ARG A 233 5.73 -9.67 -10.38
CA ARG A 233 6.69 -8.58 -10.06
C ARG A 233 6.07 -7.53 -9.14
N GLU A 234 4.81 -7.16 -9.36
CA GLU A 234 4.10 -6.25 -8.46
C GLU A 234 4.02 -6.82 -7.03
N ILE A 235 3.73 -8.11 -6.87
CA ILE A 235 3.71 -8.77 -5.56
C ILE A 235 5.11 -8.80 -4.91
N LEU A 236 6.17 -9.06 -5.68
CA LEU A 236 7.54 -9.02 -5.16
C LEU A 236 7.93 -7.60 -4.73
N ALA A 237 7.53 -6.58 -5.49
CA ALA A 237 7.74 -5.18 -5.14
C ALA A 237 6.95 -4.76 -3.89
N ASP A 238 5.72 -5.26 -3.73
CA ASP A 238 4.91 -5.07 -2.53
C ASP A 238 5.60 -5.62 -1.28
N MET A 239 6.11 -6.85 -1.34
CA MET A 239 6.75 -7.51 -0.20
C MET A 239 7.99 -6.75 0.28
N GLU A 240 8.87 -6.34 -0.64
CA GLU A 240 10.03 -5.54 -0.28
C GLU A 240 9.64 -4.11 0.13
N GLY A 241 8.64 -3.52 -0.51
CA GLY A 241 8.11 -2.21 -0.14
C GLY A 241 7.57 -2.20 1.29
N ILE A 242 6.87 -3.28 1.68
CA ILE A 242 6.40 -3.50 3.05
C ILE A 242 7.58 -3.68 4.01
N ASP A 243 8.56 -4.54 3.69
CA ASP A 243 9.74 -4.77 4.53
C ASP A 243 10.51 -3.47 4.81
N LEU A 244 10.76 -2.67 3.77
CA LEU A 244 11.43 -1.38 3.88
C LEU A 244 10.60 -0.36 4.67
N THR A 245 9.28 -0.36 4.50
CA THR A 245 8.37 0.50 5.29
C THR A 245 8.38 0.12 6.77
N LEU A 246 8.37 -1.18 7.10
CA LEU A 246 8.47 -1.65 8.49
C LEU A 246 9.81 -1.25 9.10
N LYS A 247 10.92 -1.44 8.38
CA LYS A 247 12.26 -0.99 8.80
C LYS A 247 12.32 0.52 8.98
N TYR A 248 11.68 1.29 8.10
CA TYR A 248 11.52 2.74 8.24
C TYR A 248 10.79 3.11 9.53
N MET A 249 9.63 2.51 9.79
CA MET A 249 8.85 2.76 11.01
C MET A 249 9.63 2.44 12.29
N ILE A 250 10.43 1.36 12.27
CA ILE A 250 11.29 0.98 13.41
C ILE A 250 12.42 2.00 13.60
N ARG A 251 13.12 2.39 12.53
CA ARG A 251 14.21 3.39 12.57
C ARG A 251 13.74 4.76 13.05
N LYS A 252 12.50 5.14 12.67
CA LYS A 252 11.83 6.37 13.12
C LYS A 252 11.27 6.30 14.54
N ASP A 253 11.34 5.13 15.17
CA ASP A 253 10.70 4.82 16.45
C ASP A 253 9.18 5.07 16.49
N ILE A 254 8.49 4.92 15.36
CA ILE A 254 7.03 5.09 15.23
C ILE A 254 6.27 3.75 15.16
N PHE A 255 7.01 2.63 15.08
CA PHE A 255 6.41 1.30 15.01
C PHE A 255 5.62 0.95 16.28
N SER A 256 4.35 0.59 16.10
CA SER A 256 3.42 0.15 17.15
C SER A 256 2.26 -0.62 16.51
N ALA A 257 1.46 -1.35 17.30
CA ALA A 257 0.27 -2.04 16.78
C ALA A 257 -0.73 -1.08 16.12
N GLY A 258 -0.91 0.12 16.68
CA GLY A 258 -1.76 1.16 16.10
C GLY A 258 -1.22 1.70 14.78
N ALA A 259 0.10 1.95 14.70
CA ALA A 259 0.73 2.39 13.46
C ALA A 259 0.69 1.31 12.37
N LEU A 260 0.90 0.04 12.74
CA LEU A 260 0.80 -1.10 11.83
C LEU A 260 -0.62 -1.26 11.27
N TYR A 261 -1.64 -1.12 12.12
CA TYR A 261 -3.03 -1.11 11.67
C TYR A 261 -3.29 0.00 10.64
N ILE A 262 -2.85 1.23 10.93
CA ILE A 262 -3.02 2.36 10.01
C ILE A 262 -2.28 2.11 8.69
N PHE A 263 -1.07 1.52 8.74
CA PHE A 263 -0.33 1.13 7.55
C PHE A 263 -1.10 0.08 6.73
N MET A 264 -1.68 -0.95 7.35
CA MET A 264 -2.52 -1.93 6.64
C MET A 264 -3.78 -1.31 6.03
N CYS A 265 -4.41 -0.34 6.70
CA CYS A 265 -5.53 0.41 6.12
C CYS A 265 -5.11 1.21 4.88
N ALA A 266 -3.93 1.85 4.94
CA ALA A 266 -3.37 2.57 3.81
C ALA A 266 -3.07 1.65 2.62
N LEU A 267 -2.44 0.50 2.86
CA LEU A 267 -2.21 -0.53 1.82
C LEU A 267 -3.53 -0.96 1.16
N GLY A 268 -4.56 -1.24 1.97
CA GLY A 268 -5.88 -1.60 1.45
C GLY A 268 -6.45 -0.53 0.51
N CYS A 269 -6.35 0.74 0.86
CA CYS A 269 -6.81 1.83 -0.03
C CYS A 269 -5.94 1.97 -1.29
N LEU A 270 -4.61 1.86 -1.16
CA LEU A 270 -3.67 1.96 -2.28
C LEU A 270 -3.87 0.81 -3.29
N TYR A 271 -4.01 -0.43 -2.83
CA TYR A 271 -4.28 -1.56 -3.75
C TYR A 271 -5.55 -1.37 -4.55
N ASN A 272 -6.63 -0.89 -3.92
CA ASN A 272 -7.86 -0.61 -4.64
C ASN A 272 -7.73 0.58 -5.62
N ARG A 273 -6.83 1.52 -5.33
CA ARG A 273 -6.53 2.69 -6.18
C ARG A 273 -5.76 2.31 -7.44
N PHE A 274 -4.82 1.38 -7.35
CA PHE A 274 -4.03 0.89 -8.48
C PHE A 274 -4.78 -0.13 -9.35
N TYR A 275 -6.00 -0.49 -8.98
CA TYR A 275 -6.77 -1.48 -9.72
C TYR A 275 -7.88 -0.85 -10.55
N ASN A 276 -7.80 -1.03 -11.87
CA ASN A 276 -8.73 -0.51 -12.86
C ASN A 276 -9.88 -1.50 -13.07
N GLY A 277 -10.94 -1.36 -12.26
CA GLY A 277 -12.16 -2.14 -12.41
C GLY A 277 -12.06 -3.55 -11.81
N TYR A 278 -13.19 -4.07 -11.32
CA TYR A 278 -13.24 -5.43 -10.77
C TYR A 278 -13.86 -6.36 -11.81
N PRO A 279 -13.13 -7.37 -12.29
CA PRO A 279 -13.66 -8.33 -13.25
C PRO A 279 -14.70 -9.23 -12.58
N GLU A 280 -15.65 -9.80 -13.31
CA GLU A 280 -16.67 -10.69 -12.71
C GLU A 280 -16.09 -11.89 -11.95
N ARG A 281 -14.88 -12.32 -12.29
CA ARG A 281 -14.16 -13.42 -11.63
C ARG A 281 -12.69 -13.06 -11.47
N ILE A 282 -12.08 -13.54 -10.38
CA ILE A 282 -10.64 -13.47 -10.18
C ILE A 282 -9.98 -14.53 -11.05
N ASP A 283 -9.18 -14.09 -12.01
CA ASP A 283 -8.38 -14.95 -12.86
C ASP A 283 -6.96 -14.38 -13.01
N ILE A 284 -6.00 -15.26 -13.26
CA ILE A 284 -4.60 -14.88 -13.45
C ILE A 284 -4.42 -14.18 -14.81
N GLY A 285 -3.57 -13.15 -14.83
CA GLY A 285 -3.21 -12.47 -16.07
C GLY A 285 -4.30 -11.54 -16.64
N GLN A 286 -5.35 -11.24 -15.86
CA GLN A 286 -6.28 -10.15 -16.16
C GLN A 286 -5.66 -8.81 -15.71
N GLY A 287 -5.13 -8.05 -16.68
CA GLY A 287 -4.46 -6.78 -16.44
C GLY A 287 -3.03 -6.94 -15.89
N SER A 288 -2.27 -5.84 -15.87
CA SER A 288 -0.87 -5.81 -15.42
C SER A 288 -0.70 -5.84 -13.90
N HIS A 289 -1.70 -5.36 -13.14
CA HIS A 289 -1.66 -5.35 -11.67
C HIS A 289 -2.47 -6.51 -11.07
N PRO A 290 -1.99 -7.14 -9.98
CA PRO A 290 -2.76 -8.17 -9.29
C PRO A 290 -4.02 -7.57 -8.66
N HIS A 291 -5.06 -8.39 -8.56
CA HIS A 291 -6.29 -8.00 -7.88
C HIS A 291 -6.01 -7.56 -6.43
N PRO A 292 -6.66 -6.51 -5.89
CA PRO A 292 -6.37 -5.96 -4.56
C PRO A 292 -6.42 -6.99 -3.44
N ILE A 293 -7.33 -7.96 -3.53
CA ILE A 293 -7.44 -9.03 -2.54
C ILE A 293 -6.23 -9.98 -2.56
N ILE A 294 -5.66 -10.22 -3.73
CA ILE A 294 -4.49 -11.08 -3.91
C ILE A 294 -3.26 -10.37 -3.35
N ARG A 295 -3.06 -9.08 -3.69
CA ARG A 295 -2.02 -8.23 -3.06
C ARG A 295 -2.13 -8.25 -1.54
N HIS A 296 -3.36 -8.15 -1.02
CA HIS A 296 -3.62 -8.18 0.41
C HIS A 296 -3.26 -9.53 1.07
N GLU A 297 -3.65 -10.67 0.48
CA GLU A 297 -3.32 -12.01 1.02
C GLU A 297 -1.80 -12.20 1.15
N PHE A 298 -1.04 -11.88 0.10
CA PHE A 298 0.42 -11.91 0.14
C PHE A 298 1.01 -10.96 1.18
N SER A 299 0.49 -9.73 1.25
CA SER A 299 0.95 -8.71 2.20
C SER A 299 0.74 -9.13 3.65
N VAL A 300 -0.42 -9.70 3.97
CA VAL A 300 -0.75 -10.16 5.32
C VAL A 300 0.12 -11.33 5.72
N ALA A 301 0.29 -12.31 4.83
CA ALA A 301 1.20 -13.43 5.07
C ALA A 301 2.64 -12.93 5.30
N PHE A 302 3.09 -11.94 4.51
CA PHE A 302 4.44 -11.38 4.62
C PHE A 302 4.63 -10.64 5.94
N ILE A 303 3.71 -9.73 6.28
CA ILE A 303 3.74 -8.98 7.53
C ILE A 303 3.70 -9.92 8.74
N ALA A 304 2.82 -10.92 8.70
CA ALA A 304 2.71 -11.92 9.76
C ALA A 304 4.04 -12.64 9.99
N ASN A 305 4.68 -13.10 8.91
CA ASN A 305 5.97 -13.79 9.02
C ASN A 305 7.09 -12.84 9.48
N ALA A 306 7.23 -11.68 8.84
CA ALA A 306 8.31 -10.72 9.11
C ALA A 306 8.29 -10.20 10.55
N ILE A 307 7.11 -9.81 11.06
CA ILE A 307 6.98 -9.31 12.43
C ILE A 307 7.16 -10.44 13.44
N SER A 308 6.54 -11.61 13.22
CA SER A 308 6.69 -12.74 14.14
C SER A 308 8.14 -13.16 14.28
N GLN A 309 8.85 -13.25 13.16
CA GLN A 309 10.28 -13.55 13.16
C GLN A 309 11.07 -12.52 13.95
N LYS A 310 10.82 -11.23 13.69
CA LYS A 310 11.57 -10.16 14.36
C LYS A 310 11.33 -10.13 15.87
N LEU A 311 10.09 -10.33 16.31
CA LEU A 311 9.77 -10.36 17.73
C LEU A 311 10.37 -11.58 18.43
N ILE A 312 10.48 -12.73 17.75
CA ILE A 312 11.17 -13.92 18.27
C ILE A 312 12.68 -13.66 18.39
N GLU A 313 13.31 -13.11 17.35
CA GLU A 313 14.74 -12.77 17.37
C GLU A 313 15.11 -11.79 18.50
N MET A 314 14.21 -10.86 18.81
CA MET A 314 14.38 -9.89 19.89
C MET A 314 14.00 -10.45 21.27
N GLY A 315 13.49 -11.69 21.36
CA GLY A 315 13.06 -12.31 22.61
C GLY A 315 11.73 -11.77 23.17
N TYR A 316 10.97 -11.01 22.38
CA TYR A 316 9.65 -10.49 22.78
C TYR A 316 8.51 -11.49 22.57
N ALA A 317 8.71 -12.51 21.74
CA ALA A 317 7.76 -13.58 21.50
C ALA A 317 8.46 -14.95 21.58
N LYS A 318 7.73 -15.97 22.07
CA LYS A 318 8.24 -17.35 22.14
C LYS A 318 7.95 -18.16 20.89
N ASP A 319 6.83 -17.87 20.24
CA ASP A 319 6.32 -18.57 19.07
C ASP A 319 5.66 -17.59 18.10
N LYS A 320 5.51 -18.04 16.85
CA LYS A 320 4.86 -17.26 15.78
C LYS A 320 3.34 -17.21 15.94
N GLU A 321 2.74 -18.15 16.68
CA GLU A 321 1.29 -18.31 16.75
C GLU A 321 0.62 -17.12 17.43
N ASN A 322 1.09 -16.74 18.62
CA ASN A 322 0.49 -15.63 19.37
C ASN A 322 0.64 -14.28 18.64
N VAL A 323 1.79 -14.05 18.00
CA VAL A 323 2.02 -12.85 17.19
C VAL A 323 1.14 -12.88 15.94
N GLY A 324 1.04 -14.04 15.29
CA GLY A 324 0.23 -14.26 14.10
C GLY A 324 -1.25 -13.92 14.34
N ILE A 325 -1.86 -14.40 15.43
CA ILE A 325 -3.27 -14.12 15.73
C ILE A 325 -3.51 -12.61 15.91
N ALA A 326 -2.59 -11.89 16.57
CA ALA A 326 -2.69 -10.44 16.72
C ALA A 326 -2.61 -9.71 15.37
N ILE A 327 -1.72 -10.17 14.47
CA ILE A 327 -1.58 -9.61 13.11
C ILE A 327 -2.83 -9.92 12.26
N VAL A 328 -3.37 -11.14 12.36
CA VAL A 328 -4.62 -11.53 11.71
C VAL A 328 -5.77 -10.63 12.16
N TYR A 329 -5.90 -10.36 13.46
CA TYR A 329 -6.89 -9.42 13.97
C TYR A 329 -6.75 -8.02 13.35
N LEU A 330 -5.54 -7.46 13.36
CA LEU A 330 -5.28 -6.14 12.78
C LEU A 330 -5.59 -6.12 11.29
N SER A 331 -5.19 -7.17 10.57
CA SER A 331 -5.42 -7.32 9.13
C SER A 331 -6.91 -7.40 8.79
N VAL A 332 -7.67 -8.30 9.43
CA VAL A 332 -9.10 -8.46 9.17
C VAL A 332 -9.84 -7.16 9.43
N ARG A 333 -9.49 -6.46 10.51
CA ARG A 333 -10.09 -5.16 10.84
C ARG A 333 -9.71 -4.09 9.82
N ALA A 334 -8.42 -3.99 9.50
CA ALA A 334 -7.92 -3.00 8.55
C ALA A 334 -8.60 -3.17 7.20
N ASN A 335 -8.69 -4.42 6.73
CA ASN A 335 -9.32 -4.80 5.49
C ASN A 335 -10.83 -4.47 5.46
N LEU A 336 -11.56 -4.83 6.53
CA LEU A 336 -12.98 -4.46 6.66
C LEU A 336 -13.17 -2.94 6.53
N LEU A 337 -12.39 -2.14 7.25
CA LEU A 337 -12.57 -0.70 7.28
C LEU A 337 -12.06 -0.01 6.00
N SER A 338 -10.92 -0.42 5.44
CA SER A 338 -10.44 0.12 4.17
C SER A 338 -11.34 -0.25 3.01
N GLY A 339 -11.87 -1.48 2.98
CA GLY A 339 -12.79 -1.96 1.94
C GLY A 339 -14.13 -1.21 1.96
N ILE A 340 -14.72 -1.02 3.14
CA ILE A 340 -15.97 -0.25 3.29
C ILE A 340 -15.73 1.23 2.98
N TYR A 341 -14.63 1.81 3.49
CA TYR A 341 -14.24 3.18 3.17
C TYR A 341 -14.10 3.39 1.66
N TRP A 342 -13.41 2.47 0.98
CA TRP A 342 -13.22 2.52 -0.46
C TRP A 342 -14.55 2.51 -1.21
N GLY A 343 -15.44 1.56 -0.89
CA GLY A 343 -16.75 1.51 -1.53
C GLY A 343 -17.65 2.70 -1.20
N TRP A 344 -17.60 3.20 0.03
CA TRP A 344 -18.32 4.42 0.42
C TRP A 344 -17.84 5.64 -0.38
N ARG A 345 -16.54 5.73 -0.66
CA ARG A 345 -15.93 6.91 -1.26
C ARG A 345 -15.87 6.88 -2.78
N TYR A 346 -15.62 5.71 -3.36
CA TYR A 346 -15.20 5.61 -4.75
C TYR A 346 -16.03 4.67 -5.61
N GLU A 347 -16.89 3.80 -5.05
CA GLU A 347 -17.68 2.85 -5.86
C GLU A 347 -19.15 3.27 -5.97
N ASP A 348 -19.68 3.45 -7.18
CA ASP A 348 -21.12 3.55 -7.38
C ASP A 348 -21.75 2.17 -7.20
N LYS A 349 -22.54 2.00 -6.14
CA LYS A 349 -23.12 0.71 -5.77
C LYS A 349 -24.50 0.88 -5.14
N GLU A 350 -25.35 -0.11 -5.35
CA GLU A 350 -26.66 -0.16 -4.72
C GLU A 350 -26.56 -0.18 -3.18
N LYS A 351 -27.57 0.42 -2.54
CA LYS A 351 -27.65 0.49 -1.08
C LYS A 351 -27.75 -0.93 -0.50
N GLY A 352 -26.84 -1.28 0.39
CA GLY A 352 -26.78 -2.61 1.01
C GLY A 352 -25.94 -3.64 0.25
N ALA A 353 -25.50 -3.36 -0.98
CA ALA A 353 -24.59 -4.25 -1.70
C ALA A 353 -23.19 -4.27 -1.04
N LEU A 354 -22.51 -5.42 -1.10
CA LEU A 354 -21.09 -5.52 -0.76
C LEU A 354 -20.26 -4.64 -1.70
N THR A 355 -19.16 -4.06 -1.17
CA THR A 355 -18.17 -3.38 -2.02
C THR A 355 -17.52 -4.39 -2.95
N SER A 356 -16.97 -3.94 -4.07
CA SER A 356 -16.35 -4.84 -5.04
C SER A 356 -15.24 -5.65 -4.37
N PHE A 357 -14.40 -5.02 -3.55
CA PHE A 357 -13.41 -5.73 -2.74
C PHE A 357 -14.03 -6.81 -1.83
N MET A 358 -15.12 -6.47 -1.12
CA MET A 358 -15.76 -7.38 -0.16
C MET A 358 -16.44 -8.58 -0.83
N LYS A 359 -16.94 -8.44 -2.07
CA LYS A 359 -17.54 -9.55 -2.83
C LYS A 359 -16.55 -10.71 -2.96
N TYR A 360 -15.31 -10.41 -3.36
CA TYR A 360 -14.26 -11.42 -3.51
C TYR A 360 -13.69 -11.91 -2.18
N SER A 361 -13.97 -11.21 -1.07
CA SER A 361 -13.56 -11.66 0.26
C SER A 361 -14.45 -12.78 0.82
N THR A 362 -15.55 -13.11 0.14
CA THR A 362 -16.48 -14.15 0.55
C THR A 362 -15.92 -15.56 0.33
N SER A 363 -16.60 -16.57 0.91
CA SER A 363 -16.27 -17.97 0.70
C SER A 363 -16.51 -18.45 -0.73
N HIS A 364 -17.36 -17.77 -1.51
CA HIS A 364 -17.70 -18.17 -2.87
C HIS A 364 -16.48 -18.10 -3.81
N ASP A 365 -15.64 -17.08 -3.65
CA ASP A 365 -14.44 -16.88 -4.47
C ASP A 365 -13.16 -17.49 -3.86
N HIS A 366 -13.29 -18.25 -2.77
CA HIS A 366 -12.12 -18.79 -2.05
C HIS A 366 -11.24 -19.69 -2.92
N GLU A 367 -11.85 -20.60 -3.70
CA GLU A 367 -11.09 -21.50 -4.57
C GLU A 367 -10.36 -20.76 -5.70
N SER A 368 -11.04 -19.81 -6.36
CA SER A 368 -10.44 -18.99 -7.42
C SER A 368 -9.30 -18.11 -6.90
N ARG A 369 -9.46 -17.53 -5.70
CA ARG A 369 -8.38 -16.77 -5.03
C ARG A 369 -7.18 -17.65 -4.73
N ARG A 370 -7.40 -18.81 -4.10
CA ARG A 370 -6.33 -19.76 -3.79
C ARG A 370 -5.59 -20.19 -5.04
N ALA A 371 -6.31 -20.53 -6.11
CA ALA A 371 -5.70 -20.90 -7.39
C ALA A 371 -4.85 -19.76 -7.98
N CYS A 372 -5.34 -18.52 -7.94
CA CYS A 372 -4.60 -17.34 -8.39
C CYS A 372 -3.33 -17.12 -7.56
N CYS A 373 -3.41 -17.19 -6.22
CA CYS A 373 -2.25 -17.07 -5.33
C CYS A 373 -1.20 -18.13 -5.62
N LEU A 374 -1.58 -19.41 -5.76
CA LEU A 374 -0.66 -20.50 -6.08
C LEU A 374 0.04 -20.30 -7.43
N ALA A 375 -0.72 -19.87 -8.46
CA ALA A 375 -0.15 -19.64 -9.78
C ALA A 375 0.83 -18.45 -9.78
N LEU A 376 0.52 -17.36 -9.07
CA LEU A 376 1.44 -16.23 -8.90
C LEU A 376 2.68 -16.62 -8.09
N GLU A 377 2.54 -17.46 -7.06
CA GLU A 377 3.69 -17.95 -6.29
C GLU A 377 4.68 -18.74 -7.16
N VAL A 378 4.19 -19.55 -8.11
CA VAL A 378 5.04 -20.24 -9.10
C VAL A 378 5.82 -19.22 -9.95
N GLU A 379 5.14 -18.20 -10.50
CA GLU A 379 5.79 -17.15 -11.29
C GLU A 379 6.81 -16.33 -10.48
N MET A 380 6.46 -15.98 -9.24
CA MET A 380 7.39 -15.31 -8.33
C MET A 380 8.64 -16.16 -8.10
N ASN A 381 8.48 -17.45 -7.82
CA ASN A 381 9.60 -18.36 -7.57
C ASN A 381 10.56 -18.48 -8.76
N MET A 382 10.03 -18.45 -10.00
CA MET A 382 10.86 -18.44 -11.20
C MET A 382 11.66 -17.12 -11.33
N GLN A 383 11.02 -15.98 -11.04
CA GLN A 383 11.68 -14.67 -11.14
C GLN A 383 12.68 -14.40 -10.00
N LEU A 384 12.45 -14.99 -8.82
CA LEU A 384 13.32 -14.86 -7.64
C LEU A 384 14.76 -15.30 -7.89
N VAL A 385 15.01 -16.26 -8.79
CA VAL A 385 16.36 -16.68 -9.15
C VAL A 385 17.15 -15.51 -9.74
N THR A 386 16.54 -14.76 -10.66
CA THR A 386 17.14 -13.57 -11.27
C THR A 386 17.25 -12.44 -10.25
N VAL A 387 16.20 -12.19 -9.47
CA VAL A 387 16.20 -11.15 -8.43
C VAL A 387 17.33 -11.38 -7.43
N ALA A 388 17.45 -12.58 -6.86
CA ALA A 388 18.48 -12.94 -5.89
C ALA A 388 19.90 -12.76 -6.43
N SER A 389 20.10 -13.06 -7.72
CA SER A 389 21.41 -12.95 -8.37
C SER A 389 21.81 -11.51 -8.70
N ASN A 390 20.85 -10.59 -8.77
CA ASN A 390 21.06 -9.23 -9.30
C ASN A 390 20.67 -8.12 -8.31
N HIS A 391 20.17 -8.48 -7.13
CA HIS A 391 19.65 -7.54 -6.15
C HIS A 391 20.70 -6.47 -5.77
N LEU A 392 20.29 -5.20 -5.77
CA LEU A 392 21.21 -4.10 -5.43
C LEU A 392 21.51 -4.00 -3.93
N MET A 393 20.62 -4.50 -3.08
CA MET A 393 20.80 -4.56 -1.63
C MET A 393 21.27 -5.93 -1.15
N ARG A 394 22.24 -5.95 -0.23
CA ARG A 394 22.71 -7.17 0.46
C ARG A 394 21.72 -7.68 1.50
N ASP A 395 21.26 -6.79 2.39
CA ASP A 395 20.26 -7.09 3.40
C ASP A 395 18.86 -6.76 2.86
N ASN A 396 18.25 -7.73 2.17
CA ASN A 396 16.99 -7.56 1.45
C ASN A 396 15.86 -8.46 1.99
N PHE A 397 14.69 -8.35 1.37
CA PHE A 397 13.47 -9.07 1.78
C PHE A 397 13.53 -10.60 1.58
N LEU A 398 14.50 -11.12 0.81
CA LEU A 398 14.58 -12.54 0.43
C LEU A 398 14.74 -13.46 1.65
N ALA A 399 15.42 -13.00 2.69
CA ALA A 399 15.53 -13.75 3.95
C ALA A 399 14.13 -13.98 4.58
N SER A 400 13.30 -12.93 4.65
CA SER A 400 11.92 -13.01 5.14
C SER A 400 11.01 -13.81 4.20
N LEU A 401 11.26 -13.75 2.89
CA LEU A 401 10.46 -14.44 1.88
C LEU A 401 10.71 -15.94 1.84
N SER A 402 11.97 -16.38 1.91
CA SER A 402 12.33 -17.81 1.89
C SER A 402 11.65 -18.63 2.98
N GLN A 403 11.28 -17.97 4.08
CA GLN A 403 10.59 -18.56 5.23
C GLN A 403 9.07 -18.49 5.13
N MET A 404 8.51 -17.73 4.18
CA MET A 404 7.06 -17.69 3.91
C MET A 404 6.59 -18.95 3.16
N LYS A 405 7.47 -19.63 2.41
CA LYS A 405 7.13 -20.84 1.61
C LYS A 405 6.38 -21.92 2.41
N SER A 406 6.60 -22.00 3.73
CA SER A 406 5.87 -22.94 4.58
C SER A 406 4.40 -22.58 4.85
N PHE A 407 3.92 -21.38 4.48
CA PHE A 407 2.58 -20.92 4.81
C PHE A 407 1.51 -21.44 3.83
N PHE A 408 1.82 -21.55 2.53
CA PHE A 408 0.91 -22.10 1.53
C PHE A 408 1.02 -23.63 1.41
N ASP A 409 2.19 -24.20 1.74
CA ASP A 409 2.44 -25.65 1.76
C ASP A 409 1.74 -26.40 2.92
N GLN A 410 1.19 -25.70 3.92
CA GLN A 410 0.59 -26.30 5.13
C GLN A 410 -0.94 -26.42 5.11
N SER A 411 -1.57 -26.38 3.92
CA SER A 411 -3.01 -26.56 3.80
C SER A 411 -3.39 -27.79 2.96
N ASP A 412 -2.99 -28.95 3.50
CA ASP A 412 -3.60 -30.27 3.23
C ASP A 412 -4.49 -30.69 4.40
#